data_AF-A0ABD3U994-F1
#
_entry.id   AF-A0ABD3U994-F1
#
_cell.length_a   1.000
_cell.length_b   1.000
_cell.length_c   1.000
_cell.angle_alpha   90.00
_cell.angle_beta   90.00
_cell.angle_gamma   90.00
#
_symmetry.space_group_name_H-M   'P 1'
#
loop_
_entity.id
_entity.type
_entity.pdbx_description
1 polymer ?
#
loop_
_entity_poly.entity_id
_entity_poly.type
_entity_poly.pdbx_seq_one_letter_code
_entity_poly.pdbx_strand_id
1 'polypeptide(L)'
;MGFQGDEETGKGSPEIPIKPSLFRYNSPLTQVSLIGLVCFCCPGMFNALSGMGGGGQVDPTAANNANTALYTTFAVFGILGGGIYNILGPKLTLLTACSTYVLYAGSFLYYNHYHHQAFAIVAGAILGIGAGLLWAAQGAIMTSYPPHDRKGTYIALFWSIFNMGGVIGGLIPFALNYHRTSAVSVNDGTYIGFMIFMSIGTLLSLSILHPSSVIRNDGSRCTNIKYSSVGVEAKEILKLFLDWRMLLMVPASWASNFFYSYQFNNVNGVLFNVRTRGLNNVFYWAAQMIGSVFIGYVMDFSFKSRRARGLLGVGVVAVFGTAIWGGGLAKQLDYTRHDLPIKMDFKEGPDFAGPFVLYFSYGLLDAMFQSMVYWVIGALADDSEVLSRYSGFYKGVQSAGAAVAWQIDSHNVPFLNELIINWALMTVSFPLLAVLVIKAVRDDDDVEGKSKEGGTIPGIH
;
A
#
# COMPACT_ATOMS: atom_id res chain seq x y z
N MET A 1 52.37 -49.38 -13.97
CA MET A 1 51.64 -50.46 -14.68
C MET A 1 50.56 -50.92 -13.72
N GLY A 2 49.33 -50.44 -13.77
CA GLY A 2 48.41 -50.40 -14.89
C GLY A 2 47.29 -51.37 -14.54
N PHE A 3 46.17 -50.87 -14.00
CA PHE A 3 44.94 -51.65 -13.83
C PHE A 3 43.75 -50.77 -14.20
N GLN A 4 42.85 -51.41 -14.94
CA GLN A 4 41.77 -50.87 -15.75
C GLN A 4 40.77 -50.02 -14.96
N GLY A 5 40.26 -48.99 -15.62
CA GLY A 5 39.12 -48.22 -15.15
C GLY A 5 37.83 -49.01 -15.35
N ASP A 6 37.06 -49.13 -14.27
CA ASP A 6 35.67 -49.55 -14.31
C ASP A 6 34.79 -48.33 -14.64
N GLU A 7 34.19 -48.35 -15.82
CA GLU A 7 33.03 -47.53 -16.17
C GLU A 7 31.79 -48.06 -15.41
N GLU A 8 31.53 -47.54 -14.21
CA GLU A 8 30.18 -47.59 -13.65
C GLU A 8 29.37 -46.38 -14.14
N THR A 9 28.56 -46.68 -15.15
CA THR A 9 27.43 -45.88 -15.62
C THR A 9 26.42 -45.68 -14.48
N GLY A 10 26.62 -44.61 -13.72
CA GLY A 10 25.63 -44.08 -12.78
C GLY A 10 24.40 -43.58 -13.53
N LYS A 11 23.44 -44.49 -13.75
CA LYS A 11 22.08 -44.17 -14.21
C LYS A 11 21.53 -43.05 -13.33
N GLY A 12 21.33 -41.89 -13.94
CA GLY A 12 20.57 -40.79 -13.34
C GLY A 12 19.27 -41.35 -12.79
N SER A 13 19.02 -41.12 -11.50
CA SER A 13 17.75 -41.41 -10.89
C SER A 13 16.65 -40.76 -11.75
N PRO A 14 15.57 -41.48 -12.09
CA PRO A 14 14.50 -40.87 -12.86
C PRO A 14 13.99 -39.67 -12.07
N GLU A 15 14.09 -38.47 -12.63
CA GLU A 15 13.39 -37.28 -12.13
C GLU A 15 11.91 -37.62 -12.16
N ILE A 16 11.39 -38.01 -10.99
CA ILE A 16 9.96 -38.20 -10.80
C ILE A 16 9.34 -36.83 -11.11
N PRO A 17 8.49 -36.69 -12.13
CA PRO A 17 7.79 -35.45 -12.37
C PRO A 17 6.91 -35.26 -11.14
N ILE A 18 7.28 -34.31 -10.27
CA ILE A 18 6.47 -33.98 -9.10
C ILE A 18 5.14 -33.50 -9.68
N LYS A 19 4.10 -34.33 -9.60
CA LYS A 19 2.73 -33.91 -9.90
C LYS A 19 2.51 -32.58 -9.17
N PRO A 20 2.26 -31.47 -9.87
CA PRO A 20 2.18 -30.18 -9.22
C PRO A 20 0.88 -30.15 -8.43
N SER A 21 0.94 -30.59 -7.17
CA SER A 21 -0.09 -30.26 -6.20
C SER A 21 -0.10 -28.74 -6.07
N LEU A 22 -1.18 -28.12 -6.54
CA LEU A 22 -1.43 -26.68 -6.46
C LEU A 22 -1.30 -26.14 -5.03
N PHE A 23 -1.45 -27.00 -4.01
CA PHE A 23 -1.45 -26.64 -2.59
C PHE A 23 -0.21 -27.13 -1.82
N ARG A 24 0.90 -27.36 -2.52
CA ARG A 24 2.15 -27.75 -1.85
C ARG A 24 2.63 -26.60 -0.96
N TYR A 25 2.90 -26.87 0.32
CA TYR A 25 3.26 -25.83 1.30
C TYR A 25 4.56 -25.08 0.96
N ASN A 26 5.53 -25.78 0.37
CA ASN A 26 6.76 -25.19 -0.16
C ASN A 26 6.63 -24.64 -1.59
N SER A 27 5.40 -24.50 -2.11
CA SER A 27 5.16 -23.82 -3.38
C SER A 27 5.17 -22.30 -3.21
N PRO A 28 5.61 -21.54 -4.23
CA PRO A 28 5.49 -20.09 -4.26
C PRO A 28 4.05 -19.61 -4.08
N LEU A 29 3.06 -20.36 -4.61
CA LEU A 29 1.65 -19.95 -4.59
C LEU A 29 1.12 -19.95 -3.16
N THR A 30 1.34 -21.04 -2.43
CA THR A 30 0.94 -21.13 -1.02
C THR A 30 1.64 -20.07 -0.17
N GLN A 31 2.93 -19.82 -0.40
CA GLN A 31 3.68 -18.82 0.36
C GLN A 31 3.25 -17.38 0.06
N VAL A 32 2.93 -17.06 -1.20
CA VAL A 32 2.39 -15.74 -1.58
C VAL A 32 0.97 -15.55 -1.03
N SER A 33 0.13 -16.59 -1.06
CA SER A 33 -1.18 -16.54 -0.40
C SER A 33 -1.05 -16.37 1.12
N LEU A 34 -0.08 -17.01 1.76
CA LEU A 34 0.17 -16.87 3.20
C LEU A 34 0.60 -15.45 3.57
N ILE A 35 1.55 -14.84 2.84
CA ILE A 35 1.90 -13.43 3.11
C ILE A 35 0.73 -12.49 2.81
N GLY A 36 -0.10 -12.80 1.80
CA GLY A 36 -1.35 -12.09 1.53
C GLY A 36 -2.31 -12.17 2.71
N LEU A 37 -2.49 -13.36 3.31
CA LEU A 37 -3.34 -13.57 4.50
C LEU A 37 -2.78 -12.88 5.75
N VAL A 38 -1.46 -12.88 5.95
CA VAL A 38 -0.82 -12.10 7.02
C VAL A 38 -1.09 -10.62 6.82
N CYS A 39 -0.98 -10.11 5.59
CA CYS A 39 -1.24 -8.71 5.27
C CYS A 39 -2.74 -8.36 5.40
N PHE A 40 -3.64 -9.29 5.04
CA PHE A 40 -5.08 -9.18 5.28
C PHE A 40 -5.39 -9.00 6.78
N CYS A 41 -4.76 -9.81 7.64
CA CYS A 41 -5.01 -9.81 9.08
C CYS A 41 -4.38 -8.63 9.81
N CYS A 42 -3.21 -8.16 9.38
CA CYS A 42 -2.47 -7.10 10.09
C CYS A 42 -2.73 -5.73 9.43
N PRO A 43 -2.02 -5.32 8.36
CA PRO A 43 -2.28 -4.03 7.72
C PRO A 43 -3.69 -3.87 7.13
N GLY A 44 -4.37 -4.94 6.70
CA GLY A 44 -5.77 -4.87 6.27
C GLY A 44 -6.72 -4.46 7.40
N MET A 45 -6.52 -5.00 8.61
CA MET A 45 -7.29 -4.59 9.80
C MET A 45 -6.91 -3.19 10.27
N PHE A 46 -5.65 -2.78 10.13
CA PHE A 46 -5.24 -1.38 10.38
C PHE A 46 -5.92 -0.42 9.39
N ASN A 47 -5.95 -0.75 8.11
CA ASN A 47 -6.65 0.02 7.09
C ASN A 47 -8.14 0.14 7.41
N ALA A 48 -8.75 -0.96 7.87
CA ALA A 48 -10.13 -0.93 8.32
C ALA A 48 -10.33 -0.01 9.53
N LEU A 49 -9.43 -0.05 10.52
CA LEU A 49 -9.47 0.80 11.70
C LEU A 49 -9.32 2.29 11.35
N SER A 50 -8.36 2.62 10.51
CA SER A 50 -8.11 3.98 10.04
C SER A 50 -9.27 4.52 9.18
N GLY A 51 -9.83 3.68 8.31
CA GLY A 51 -10.96 4.04 7.45
C GLY A 51 -12.27 4.33 8.19
N MET A 52 -12.38 3.99 9.49
CA MET A 52 -13.51 4.40 10.32
C MET A 52 -13.46 5.88 10.75
N GLY A 53 -12.36 6.58 10.50
CA GLY A 53 -12.14 7.95 10.96
C GLY A 53 -11.75 8.00 12.44
N GLY A 54 -10.67 8.73 12.76
CA GLY A 54 -10.15 8.86 14.11
C GLY A 54 -9.80 7.53 14.78
N GLY A 55 -9.49 6.49 14.01
CA GLY A 55 -9.29 5.12 14.53
C GLY A 55 -10.54 4.51 15.17
N GLY A 56 -11.74 5.02 14.86
CA GLY A 56 -12.99 4.62 15.52
C GLY A 56 -13.33 5.40 16.80
N GLN A 57 -12.52 6.42 17.13
CA GLN A 57 -12.71 7.26 18.30
C GLN A 57 -13.69 8.41 18.07
N VAL A 58 -14.15 9.02 19.17
CA VAL A 58 -14.92 10.28 19.13
C VAL A 58 -14.02 11.45 18.79
N ASP A 59 -12.87 11.53 19.45
CA ASP A 59 -11.85 12.54 19.20
C ASP A 59 -10.75 11.95 18.30
N PRO A 60 -10.57 12.47 17.07
CA PRO A 60 -9.55 11.98 16.15
C PRO A 60 -8.13 12.37 16.56
N THR A 61 -7.94 13.31 17.50
CA THR A 61 -6.61 13.84 17.88
C THR A 61 -5.62 12.74 18.29
N ALA A 62 -6.07 11.77 19.10
CA ALA A 62 -5.25 10.65 19.53
C ALA A 62 -4.77 9.79 18.35
N ALA A 63 -5.69 9.49 17.43
CA ALA A 63 -5.40 8.72 16.23
C ALA A 63 -4.51 9.50 15.24
N ASN A 64 -4.72 10.81 15.11
CA ASN A 64 -3.92 11.68 14.26
C ASN A 64 -2.47 11.76 14.75
N ASN A 65 -2.27 11.97 16.05
CA ASN A 65 -0.93 12.00 16.64
C ASN A 65 -0.25 10.63 16.53
N ALA A 66 -0.99 9.53 16.72
CA ALA A 66 -0.46 8.18 16.56
C ALA A 66 -0.09 7.86 15.10
N ASN A 67 -0.92 8.25 14.13
CA ASN A 67 -0.60 8.11 12.70
C ASN A 67 0.57 8.99 12.28
N THR A 68 0.67 10.22 12.80
CA THR A 68 1.82 11.09 12.58
C THR A 68 3.12 10.42 13.04
N ALA A 69 3.12 9.84 14.24
CA ALA A 69 4.26 9.10 14.78
C ALA A 69 4.59 7.86 13.92
N LEU A 70 3.56 7.10 13.50
CA LEU A 70 3.69 5.94 12.62
C LEU A 70 4.36 6.30 11.30
N TYR A 71 3.82 7.27 10.57
CA TYR A 71 4.36 7.61 9.25
C TYR A 71 5.75 8.24 9.33
N THR A 72 6.06 8.96 10.42
CA THR A 72 7.39 9.50 10.68
C THR A 72 8.42 8.38 10.89
N THR A 73 8.13 7.39 11.74
CA THR A 73 9.05 6.27 11.95
C THR A 73 9.08 5.34 10.74
N PHE A 74 7.96 5.16 10.03
CA PHE A 74 7.91 4.36 8.80
C PHE A 74 8.78 4.94 7.68
N ALA A 75 8.85 6.27 7.53
CA ALA A 75 9.74 6.90 6.56
C ALA A 75 11.23 6.56 6.79
N VAL A 76 11.64 6.44 8.06
CA VAL A 76 13.02 6.08 8.44
C VAL A 76 13.24 4.57 8.32
N PHE A 77 12.37 3.77 8.95
CA PHE A 77 12.52 2.32 9.02
C PHE A 77 12.11 1.59 7.74
N GLY A 78 11.44 2.24 6.79
CA GLY A 78 11.25 1.73 5.44
C GLY A 78 12.58 1.56 4.69
N ILE A 79 13.56 2.44 4.92
CA ILE A 79 14.91 2.33 4.35
C ILE A 79 15.74 1.31 5.14
N LEU A 80 15.67 1.36 6.47
CA LEU A 80 16.43 0.43 7.34
C LEU A 80 15.89 -1.01 7.30
N GLY A 81 14.63 -1.20 6.90
CA GLY A 81 13.92 -2.46 6.98
C GLY A 81 14.53 -3.57 6.14
N GLY A 82 15.07 -3.24 4.96
CA GLY A 82 15.79 -4.21 4.12
C GLY A 82 17.07 -4.75 4.79
N GLY A 83 17.78 -3.91 5.53
CA GLY A 83 18.95 -4.34 6.31
C GLY A 83 18.60 -5.21 7.49
N ILE A 84 17.53 -4.85 8.22
CA ILE A 84 17.06 -5.64 9.35
C ILE A 84 16.54 -7.00 8.86
N TYR A 85 15.85 -7.03 7.71
CA TYR A 85 15.44 -8.26 7.05
C TYR A 85 16.61 -9.19 6.74
N ASN A 86 17.74 -8.65 6.26
CA ASN A 86 18.94 -9.46 6.00
C ASN A 86 19.50 -10.15 7.25
N ILE A 87 19.33 -9.53 8.43
CA ILE A 87 19.86 -10.04 9.70
C ILE A 87 18.88 -11.02 10.35
N LEU A 88 17.60 -10.63 10.48
CA LEU A 88 16.58 -11.39 11.20
C LEU A 88 15.94 -12.49 10.34
N GLY A 89 16.01 -12.36 9.02
CA GLY A 89 15.30 -13.21 8.07
C GLY A 89 13.78 -12.98 8.06
N PRO A 90 13.06 -13.60 7.10
CA PRO A 90 11.64 -13.34 6.85
C PRO A 90 10.72 -13.64 8.03
N LYS A 91 10.93 -14.77 8.73
CA LYS A 91 10.05 -15.22 9.82
C LYS A 91 10.05 -14.26 11.00
N LEU A 92 11.23 -13.97 11.53
CA LEU A 92 11.36 -13.11 12.71
C LEU A 92 11.00 -11.66 12.37
N THR A 93 11.40 -11.18 11.18
CA THR A 93 11.03 -9.83 10.71
C THR A 93 9.51 -9.66 10.64
N LEU A 94 8.78 -10.63 10.09
CA LEU A 94 7.33 -10.53 10.00
C LEU A 94 6.64 -10.73 11.35
N LEU A 95 7.16 -11.61 12.21
CA LEU A 95 6.61 -11.81 13.56
C LEU A 95 6.71 -10.54 14.40
N THR A 96 7.89 -9.92 14.43
CA THR A 96 8.12 -8.67 15.17
C THR A 96 7.34 -7.51 14.54
N ALA A 97 7.20 -7.50 13.22
CA ALA A 97 6.39 -6.49 12.55
C ALA A 97 4.90 -6.61 12.88
N CYS A 98 4.32 -7.81 12.74
CA CYS A 98 2.88 -8.02 12.91
C CYS A 98 2.42 -7.79 14.35
N SER A 99 3.25 -8.10 15.35
CA SER A 99 2.91 -7.84 16.76
C SER A 99 2.73 -6.35 17.07
N THR A 100 3.39 -5.45 16.33
CA THR A 100 3.20 -4.00 16.49
C THR A 100 1.79 -3.53 16.08
N TYR A 101 1.14 -4.20 15.12
CA TYR A 101 -0.24 -3.91 14.72
C TYR A 101 -1.21 -4.25 15.85
N VAL A 102 -0.99 -5.39 16.53
CA VAL A 102 -1.79 -5.80 17.70
C VAL A 102 -1.66 -4.76 18.82
N LEU A 103 -0.43 -4.29 19.09
CA LEU A 103 -0.18 -3.26 20.09
C LEU A 103 -0.91 -1.95 19.77
N TYR A 104 -0.89 -1.54 18.50
CA TYR A 104 -1.61 -0.34 18.04
C TYR A 104 -3.12 -0.45 18.28
N ALA A 105 -3.76 -1.55 17.88
CA ALA A 105 -5.19 -1.76 18.12
C ALA A 105 -5.51 -1.80 19.64
N GLY A 106 -4.67 -2.46 20.44
CA GLY A 106 -4.80 -2.50 21.89
C GLY A 106 -4.64 -1.13 22.57
N SER A 107 -3.86 -0.24 21.97
CA SER A 107 -3.69 1.13 22.48
C SER A 107 -4.96 1.97 22.40
N PHE A 108 -5.80 1.76 21.37
CA PHE A 108 -7.10 2.42 21.26
C PHE A 108 -8.13 1.83 22.22
N LEU A 109 -8.07 0.52 22.48
CA LEU A 109 -8.90 -0.09 23.52
C LEU A 109 -8.55 0.49 24.89
N TYR A 110 -7.27 0.66 25.20
CA TYR A 110 -6.84 1.35 26.42
C TYR A 110 -7.31 2.82 26.45
N TYR A 111 -7.20 3.52 25.32
CA TYR A 111 -7.66 4.90 25.19
C TYR A 111 -9.17 5.05 25.43
N ASN A 112 -9.99 4.07 25.03
CA ASN A 112 -11.43 4.05 25.29
C ASN A 112 -11.78 4.13 26.79
N HIS A 113 -10.97 3.50 27.65
CA HIS A 113 -11.24 3.43 29.09
C HIS A 113 -10.53 4.51 29.90
N TYR A 114 -9.31 4.89 29.49
CA TYR A 114 -8.44 5.76 30.29
C TYR A 114 -8.20 7.13 29.66
N HIS A 115 -8.52 7.34 28.38
CA HIS A 115 -8.32 8.61 27.64
C HIS A 115 -6.89 9.17 27.65
N HIS A 116 -5.88 8.32 27.87
CA HIS A 116 -4.46 8.71 27.84
C HIS A 116 -3.85 8.51 26.44
N GLN A 117 -3.54 9.61 25.74
CA GLN A 117 -3.05 9.58 24.35
C GLN A 117 -1.61 9.06 24.20
N ALA A 118 -0.80 9.14 25.26
CA ALA A 118 0.63 8.79 25.21
C ALA A 118 0.86 7.34 24.73
N PHE A 119 0.04 6.40 25.20
CA PHE A 119 0.17 5.00 24.80
C PHE A 119 -0.13 4.79 23.31
N ALA A 120 -1.15 5.46 22.77
CA ALA A 120 -1.49 5.39 21.35
C ALA A 120 -0.38 5.98 20.46
N ILE A 121 0.23 7.10 20.88
CA ILE A 121 1.33 7.73 20.14
C ILE A 121 2.57 6.82 20.11
N VAL A 122 2.95 6.26 21.26
CA VAL A 122 4.10 5.33 21.34
C VAL A 122 3.82 4.05 20.54
N ALA A 123 2.61 3.50 20.64
CA ALA A 123 2.21 2.35 19.84
C ALA A 123 2.22 2.66 18.34
N GLY A 124 1.83 3.86 17.92
CA GLY A 124 1.94 4.35 16.55
C GLY A 124 3.39 4.41 16.07
N ALA A 125 4.30 4.97 16.86
CA ALA A 125 5.73 5.01 16.54
C ALA A 125 6.33 3.60 16.36
N ILE A 126 5.99 2.67 17.27
CA ILE A 126 6.41 1.26 17.20
C ILE A 126 5.81 0.58 15.98
N LEU A 127 4.54 0.88 15.65
CA LEU A 127 3.89 0.37 14.45
C LEU A 127 4.59 0.85 13.18
N GLY A 128 5.05 2.09 13.10
CA GLY A 128 5.79 2.55 11.91
C GLY A 128 7.12 1.83 11.71
N ILE A 129 7.81 1.46 12.81
CA ILE A 129 8.99 0.56 12.75
C ILE A 129 8.57 -0.81 12.19
N GLY A 130 7.51 -1.40 12.77
CA GLY A 130 6.98 -2.68 12.33
C GLY A 130 6.50 -2.67 10.87
N ALA A 131 5.87 -1.60 10.41
CA ALA A 131 5.44 -1.43 9.03
C ALA A 131 6.64 -1.42 8.07
N GLY A 132 7.74 -0.75 8.42
CA GLY A 132 8.99 -0.76 7.66
C GLY A 132 9.53 -2.18 7.45
N LEU A 133 9.53 -2.97 8.52
CA LEU A 133 9.93 -4.37 8.50
C LEU A 133 8.97 -5.26 7.70
N LEU A 134 7.66 -5.08 7.88
CA LEU A 134 6.63 -5.86 7.18
C LEU A 134 6.74 -5.70 5.67
N TRP A 135 6.78 -4.44 5.21
CA TRP A 135 6.81 -4.13 3.78
C TRP A 135 8.15 -4.52 3.14
N ALA A 136 9.27 -4.42 3.87
CA ALA A 136 10.55 -4.95 3.39
C ALA A 136 10.53 -6.48 3.23
N ALA A 137 9.96 -7.20 4.20
CA ALA A 137 9.84 -8.65 4.12
C ALA A 137 8.86 -9.09 3.02
N GLN A 138 7.72 -8.41 2.91
CA GLN A 138 6.74 -8.65 1.86
C GLN A 138 7.32 -8.39 0.47
N GLY A 139 8.05 -7.28 0.29
CA GLY A 139 8.74 -6.96 -0.97
C GLY A 139 9.74 -8.02 -1.38
N ALA A 140 10.54 -8.55 -0.43
CA ALA A 140 11.48 -9.63 -0.68
C ALA A 140 10.78 -10.93 -1.12
N ILE A 141 9.68 -11.30 -0.45
CA ILE A 141 8.90 -12.49 -0.79
C ILE A 141 8.30 -12.38 -2.18
N MET A 142 7.70 -11.22 -2.50
CA MET A 142 7.05 -10.99 -3.79
C MET A 142 7.99 -10.93 -4.98
N THR A 143 9.26 -10.57 -4.74
CA THR A 143 10.27 -10.50 -5.80
C THR A 143 11.04 -11.82 -5.97
N SER A 144 11.21 -12.60 -4.90
CA SER A 144 11.99 -13.85 -4.94
C SER A 144 11.16 -15.12 -5.22
N TYR A 145 9.91 -15.20 -4.72
CA TYR A 145 9.15 -16.46 -4.76
C TYR A 145 8.50 -16.72 -6.12
N PRO A 146 7.82 -15.74 -6.75
CA PRO A 146 7.15 -15.98 -8.02
C PRO A 146 8.15 -16.35 -9.13
N PRO A 147 7.78 -17.28 -10.03
CA PRO A 147 8.57 -17.55 -11.22
C PRO A 147 8.52 -16.36 -12.19
N HIS A 148 9.58 -16.18 -13.00
CA HIS A 148 9.76 -14.98 -13.83
C HIS A 148 8.62 -14.76 -14.84
N ASP A 149 8.01 -15.84 -15.34
CA ASP A 149 6.92 -15.85 -16.31
C ASP A 149 5.55 -15.47 -15.72
N ARG A 150 5.38 -15.49 -14.39
CA ARG A 150 4.07 -15.24 -13.75
C ARG A 150 4.09 -14.20 -12.63
N LYS A 151 5.16 -13.40 -12.48
CA LYS A 151 5.28 -12.39 -11.40
C LYS A 151 4.01 -11.54 -11.21
N GLY A 152 3.43 -11.05 -12.31
CA GLY A 152 2.22 -10.23 -12.27
C GLY A 152 1.01 -10.93 -11.63
N THR A 153 0.77 -12.21 -11.95
CA THR A 153 -0.36 -12.97 -11.37
C THR A 153 -0.23 -13.14 -9.87
N TYR A 154 0.99 -13.40 -9.37
CA TYR A 154 1.26 -13.53 -7.94
C TYR A 154 1.09 -12.20 -7.21
N ILE A 155 1.53 -11.10 -7.83
CA ILE A 155 1.32 -9.74 -7.30
C ILE A 155 -0.17 -9.40 -7.23
N ALA A 156 -0.93 -9.65 -8.29
CA ALA A 156 -2.38 -9.42 -8.31
C ALA A 156 -3.10 -10.25 -7.23
N LEU A 157 -2.71 -11.51 -7.05
CA LEU A 157 -3.25 -12.38 -5.99
C LEU A 157 -2.99 -11.79 -4.60
N PHE A 158 -1.76 -11.38 -4.32
CA PHE A 158 -1.38 -10.76 -3.05
C PHE A 158 -2.25 -9.53 -2.75
N TRP A 159 -2.32 -8.58 -3.69
CA TRP A 159 -3.07 -7.34 -3.52
C TRP A 159 -4.57 -7.58 -3.36
N SER A 160 -5.12 -8.59 -4.05
CA SER A 160 -6.52 -8.99 -3.91
C SER A 160 -6.82 -9.50 -2.50
N ILE A 161 -5.97 -10.39 -1.97
CA ILE A 161 -6.12 -10.90 -0.59
C ILE A 161 -5.94 -9.78 0.42
N PHE A 162 -4.91 -8.93 0.27
CA PHE A 162 -4.65 -7.81 1.16
C PHE A 162 -5.84 -6.83 1.26
N ASN A 163 -6.35 -6.36 0.11
CA ASN A 163 -7.44 -5.38 0.09
C ASN A 163 -8.77 -5.95 0.61
N MET A 164 -8.98 -7.26 0.47
CA MET A 164 -10.11 -7.93 1.10
C MET A 164 -10.06 -7.82 2.63
N GLY A 165 -8.89 -7.58 3.22
CA GLY A 165 -8.72 -7.29 4.65
C GLY A 165 -9.41 -5.99 5.07
N GLY A 166 -9.32 -4.95 4.25
CA GLY A 166 -10.04 -3.69 4.46
C GLY A 166 -11.57 -3.88 4.35
N VAL A 167 -12.02 -4.68 3.37
CA VAL A 167 -13.44 -5.00 3.16
C VAL A 167 -14.01 -5.77 4.36
N ILE A 168 -13.41 -6.90 4.75
CA ILE A 168 -13.87 -7.68 5.91
C ILE A 168 -13.72 -6.89 7.21
N GLY A 169 -12.61 -6.16 7.36
CA GLY A 169 -12.37 -5.32 8.51
C GLY A 169 -13.40 -4.19 8.66
N GLY A 170 -13.96 -3.67 7.57
CA GLY A 170 -15.08 -2.72 7.59
C GLY A 170 -16.44 -3.37 7.93
N LEU A 171 -16.64 -4.65 7.58
CA LEU A 171 -17.86 -5.40 7.93
C LEU A 171 -17.95 -5.72 9.42
N ILE A 172 -16.82 -5.93 10.12
CA ILE A 172 -16.78 -6.18 11.57
C ILE A 172 -17.48 -5.05 12.38
N PRO A 173 -17.06 -3.77 12.29
CA PRO A 173 -17.71 -2.68 13.00
C PRO A 173 -19.14 -2.47 12.53
N PHE A 174 -19.45 -2.67 11.24
CA PHE A 174 -20.82 -2.57 10.73
C PHE A 174 -21.75 -3.58 11.40
N ALA A 175 -21.37 -4.86 11.45
CA ALA A 175 -22.16 -5.92 12.05
C ALA A 175 -22.28 -5.75 13.58
N LEU A 176 -21.17 -5.46 14.26
CA LEU A 176 -21.14 -5.33 15.72
C LEU A 176 -21.84 -4.06 16.24
N ASN A 177 -21.93 -3.00 15.42
CA ASN A 177 -22.62 -1.76 15.78
C ASN A 177 -23.96 -1.59 15.07
N TYR A 178 -24.47 -2.61 14.38
CA TYR A 178 -25.70 -2.53 13.58
C TYR A 178 -26.91 -2.03 14.41
N HIS A 179 -27.05 -2.53 15.63
CA HIS A 179 -28.14 -2.19 16.56
C HIS A 179 -27.86 -0.94 17.41
N ARG A 180 -26.66 -0.35 17.35
CA ARG A 180 -26.28 0.82 18.14
C ARG A 180 -26.42 2.10 17.30
N THR A 181 -27.60 2.71 17.36
CA THR A 181 -27.92 3.93 16.60
C THR A 181 -27.31 5.21 17.19
N SER A 182 -27.00 5.23 18.50
CA SER A 182 -26.49 6.40 19.23
C SER A 182 -25.02 6.32 19.64
N ALA A 183 -24.28 5.28 19.22
CA ALA A 183 -22.88 5.13 19.62
C ALA A 183 -21.98 6.16 18.92
N VAL A 184 -21.20 6.87 19.73
CA VAL A 184 -20.28 7.91 19.25
C VAL A 184 -18.89 7.34 18.95
N SER A 185 -18.46 6.32 19.72
CA SER A 185 -17.23 5.55 19.50
C SER A 185 -17.51 4.09 19.11
N VAL A 186 -16.51 3.46 18.52
CA VAL A 186 -16.49 2.03 18.23
C VAL A 186 -16.46 1.22 19.52
N ASN A 187 -17.22 0.12 19.55
CA ASN A 187 -17.30 -0.79 20.70
C ASN A 187 -15.95 -1.48 20.98
N ASP A 188 -15.68 -1.76 22.25
CA ASP A 188 -14.52 -2.54 22.71
C ASP A 188 -14.44 -3.89 22.00
N GLY A 189 -15.59 -4.53 21.76
CA GLY A 189 -15.69 -5.77 21.00
C GLY A 189 -15.14 -5.68 19.56
N THR A 190 -15.20 -4.51 18.93
CA THR A 190 -14.58 -4.29 17.62
C THR A 190 -13.05 -4.20 17.72
N TYR A 191 -12.51 -3.49 18.71
CA TYR A 191 -11.05 -3.46 18.95
C TYR A 191 -10.51 -4.84 19.31
N ILE A 192 -11.21 -5.58 20.17
CA ILE A 192 -10.87 -6.97 20.52
C ILE A 192 -10.94 -7.86 19.27
N GLY A 193 -11.97 -7.70 18.43
CA GLY A 193 -12.08 -8.39 17.15
C GLY A 193 -10.85 -8.16 16.26
N PHE A 194 -10.45 -6.89 16.06
CA PHE A 194 -9.24 -6.56 15.32
C PHE A 194 -7.98 -7.16 15.94
N MET A 195 -7.83 -7.09 17.26
CA MET A 195 -6.68 -7.68 17.96
C MET A 195 -6.60 -9.19 17.76
N ILE A 196 -7.73 -9.91 17.77
CA ILE A 196 -7.77 -11.35 17.51
C ILE A 196 -7.31 -11.65 16.08
N PHE A 197 -7.85 -10.94 15.07
CA PHE A 197 -7.43 -11.11 13.68
C PHE A 197 -5.93 -10.82 13.49
N MET A 198 -5.45 -9.69 14.03
CA MET A 198 -4.03 -9.31 13.96
C MET A 198 -3.13 -10.32 14.69
N SER A 199 -3.59 -10.89 15.80
CA SER A 199 -2.84 -11.93 16.54
C SER A 199 -2.78 -13.23 15.74
N ILE A 200 -3.87 -13.64 15.10
CA ILE A 200 -3.89 -14.78 14.18
C ILE A 200 -2.93 -14.53 13.01
N GLY A 201 -2.95 -13.33 12.41
CA GLY A 201 -2.00 -12.93 11.36
C GLY A 201 -0.54 -13.01 11.82
N THR A 202 -0.27 -12.57 13.06
CA THR A 202 1.06 -12.66 13.68
C THR A 202 1.51 -14.11 13.87
N LEU A 203 0.62 -15.01 14.29
CA LEU A 203 0.96 -16.43 14.41
C LEU A 203 1.14 -17.09 13.04
N LEU A 204 0.32 -16.72 12.05
CA LEU A 204 0.45 -17.19 10.67
C LEU A 204 1.78 -16.76 10.03
N SER A 205 2.40 -15.67 10.47
CA SER A 205 3.69 -15.24 9.95
C SER A 205 4.82 -16.24 10.28
N LEU A 206 4.68 -17.04 11.34
CA LEU A 206 5.63 -18.12 11.68
C LEU A 206 5.62 -19.25 10.65
N SER A 207 4.50 -19.43 9.93
CA SER A 207 4.34 -20.40 8.86
C SER A 207 5.04 -19.98 7.56
N ILE A 208 5.51 -18.73 7.44
CA ILE A 208 6.24 -18.32 6.25
C ILE A 208 7.58 -19.02 6.17
N LEU A 209 7.83 -19.72 5.07
CA LEU A 209 9.08 -20.42 4.84
C LEU A 209 10.19 -19.45 4.45
N HIS A 210 11.43 -19.81 4.75
CA HIS A 210 12.60 -19.10 4.25
C HIS A 210 12.75 -19.33 2.73
N PRO A 211 13.25 -18.35 1.93
CA PRO A 211 13.41 -18.48 0.48
C PRO A 211 14.09 -19.78 0.03
N SER A 212 15.12 -20.22 0.77
CA SER A 212 15.83 -21.48 0.47
C SER A 212 14.97 -22.75 0.61
N SER A 213 13.89 -22.70 1.39
CA SER A 213 12.97 -23.82 1.57
C SER A 213 11.83 -23.84 0.53
N VAL A 214 11.65 -22.75 -0.22
CA VAL A 214 10.63 -22.64 -1.27
C VAL A 214 11.18 -23.17 -2.58
N ILE A 215 10.46 -24.13 -3.17
CA ILE A 215 10.81 -24.78 -4.42
C ILE A 215 9.74 -24.39 -5.44
N ARG A 216 10.13 -23.79 -6.54
CA ARG A 216 9.22 -23.44 -7.64
C ARG A 216 8.69 -24.71 -8.33
N ASN A 217 7.68 -24.56 -9.19
CA ASN A 217 7.07 -25.70 -9.87
C ASN A 217 8.00 -26.37 -10.90
N ASP A 218 9.04 -25.64 -11.34
CA ASP A 218 10.12 -26.12 -12.20
C ASP A 218 11.26 -26.82 -11.42
N GLY A 219 11.12 -27.01 -10.10
CA GLY A 219 12.16 -27.59 -9.24
C GLY A 219 13.25 -26.61 -8.80
N SER A 220 13.28 -25.38 -9.33
CA SER A 220 14.27 -24.38 -8.94
C SER A 220 14.01 -23.83 -7.53
N ARG A 221 15.08 -23.47 -6.82
CA ARG A 221 15.01 -22.83 -5.50
C ARG A 221 14.89 -21.32 -5.67
N CYS A 222 14.16 -20.68 -4.77
CA CYS A 222 14.07 -19.22 -4.78
C CYS A 222 15.44 -18.62 -4.42
N THR A 223 15.88 -17.64 -5.20
CA THR A 223 17.12 -16.91 -4.94
C THR A 223 16.97 -16.09 -3.66
N ASN A 224 17.94 -16.20 -2.76
CA ASN A 224 17.93 -15.42 -1.53
C ASN A 224 18.24 -13.96 -1.89
N ILE A 225 17.28 -13.06 -1.70
CA ILE A 225 17.51 -11.63 -1.89
C ILE A 225 18.33 -11.16 -0.71
N LYS A 226 19.61 -10.87 -0.97
CA LYS A 226 20.40 -10.04 -0.07
C LYS A 226 20.12 -8.60 -0.46
N TYR A 227 19.44 -7.86 0.40
CA TYR A 227 19.42 -6.42 0.24
C TYR A 227 20.87 -5.91 0.32
N SER A 228 21.21 -4.96 -0.52
CA SER A 228 22.45 -4.18 -0.44
C SER A 228 22.63 -3.58 0.96
N SER A 229 23.86 -3.21 1.32
CA SER A 229 24.11 -2.58 2.61
C SER A 229 23.23 -1.34 2.77
N VAL A 230 22.56 -1.21 3.91
CA VAL A 230 21.62 -0.12 4.21
C VAL A 230 22.22 1.25 3.95
N GLY A 231 23.51 1.44 4.26
CA GLY A 231 24.20 2.71 4.02
C GLY A 231 24.32 3.07 2.53
N VAL A 232 24.48 2.09 1.65
CA VAL A 232 24.49 2.31 0.20
C VAL A 232 23.09 2.64 -0.29
N GLU A 233 22.07 1.87 0.10
CA GLU A 233 20.68 2.18 -0.28
C GLU A 233 20.22 3.55 0.21
N ALA A 234 20.54 3.89 1.47
CA ALA A 234 20.22 5.21 2.01
C ALA A 234 20.92 6.32 1.22
N LYS A 235 22.20 6.14 0.86
CA LYS A 235 22.94 7.11 0.06
C LYS A 235 22.38 7.25 -1.35
N GLU A 236 22.04 6.15 -2.02
CA GLU A 236 21.46 6.18 -3.35
C GLU A 236 20.05 6.78 -3.35
N ILE A 237 19.20 6.45 -2.36
CA ILE A 237 17.88 7.09 -2.18
C ILE A 237 18.05 8.59 -1.90
N LEU A 238 19.03 9.00 -1.08
CA LEU A 238 19.29 10.42 -0.83
C LEU A 238 19.73 11.17 -2.11
N LYS A 239 20.51 10.53 -2.98
CA LYS A 239 20.84 11.11 -4.30
C LYS A 239 19.61 11.32 -5.18
N LEU A 240 18.55 10.52 -5.02
CA LEU A 240 17.30 10.70 -5.78
C LEU A 240 16.61 12.03 -5.46
N PHE A 241 16.83 12.63 -4.29
CA PHE A 241 16.34 13.98 -3.99
C PHE A 241 17.02 15.07 -4.83
N LEU A 242 18.09 14.75 -5.56
CA LEU A 242 18.76 15.63 -6.51
C LEU A 242 18.44 15.28 -7.98
N ASP A 243 17.76 14.16 -8.22
CA ASP A 243 17.37 13.76 -9.57
C ASP A 243 16.14 14.56 -10.03
N TRP A 244 16.28 15.29 -11.13
CA TRP A 244 15.20 16.08 -11.71
C TRP A 244 13.95 15.24 -12.03
N ARG A 245 14.10 13.95 -12.36
CA ARG A 245 12.98 13.05 -12.64
C ARG A 245 12.15 12.81 -11.39
N MET A 246 12.83 12.53 -10.28
CA MET A 246 12.20 12.22 -8.99
C MET A 246 11.65 13.49 -8.33
N LEU A 247 12.28 14.64 -8.53
CA LEU A 247 11.76 15.94 -8.10
C LEU A 247 10.41 16.28 -8.73
N LEU A 248 10.20 15.95 -10.02
CA LEU A 248 8.89 16.11 -10.66
C LEU A 248 7.81 15.17 -10.08
N MET A 249 8.22 14.05 -9.46
CA MET A 249 7.32 13.13 -8.79
C MET A 249 6.99 13.53 -7.36
N VAL A 250 7.77 14.41 -6.72
CA VAL A 250 7.58 14.79 -5.31
C VAL A 250 6.15 15.24 -5.01
N PRO A 251 5.51 16.14 -5.79
CA PRO A 251 4.14 16.55 -5.51
C PRO A 251 3.14 15.41 -5.61
N ALA A 252 3.33 14.49 -6.57
CA ALA A 252 2.48 13.31 -6.71
C ALA A 252 2.65 12.34 -5.52
N SER A 253 3.91 12.08 -5.15
CA SER A 253 4.27 11.26 -3.98
C SER A 253 3.66 11.84 -2.71
N TRP A 254 3.78 13.15 -2.51
CA TRP A 254 3.24 13.83 -1.33
C TRP A 254 1.71 13.77 -1.28
N ALA A 255 1.02 14.02 -2.40
CA ALA A 255 -0.44 13.99 -2.47
C ALA A 255 -1.04 12.60 -2.20
N SER A 256 -0.32 11.53 -2.54
CA SER A 256 -0.84 10.15 -2.57
C SER A 256 -1.34 9.57 -1.23
N ASN A 257 -0.94 10.12 -0.08
CA ASN A 257 -1.50 9.76 1.24
C ASN A 257 -2.04 10.97 2.01
N PHE A 258 -1.87 12.19 1.48
CA PHE A 258 -2.28 13.42 2.16
C PHE A 258 -3.80 13.52 2.28
N PHE A 259 -4.55 12.93 1.34
CA PHE A 259 -6.00 12.97 1.34
C PHE A 259 -6.65 12.04 2.37
N TYR A 260 -5.91 11.09 2.97
CA TYR A 260 -6.51 10.12 3.89
C TYR A 260 -7.05 10.78 5.17
N SER A 261 -6.38 11.81 5.69
CA SER A 261 -6.90 12.54 6.85
C SER A 261 -8.25 13.19 6.53
N TYR A 262 -8.33 13.87 5.39
CA TYR A 262 -9.57 14.49 4.92
C TYR A 262 -10.68 13.46 4.66
N GLN A 263 -10.40 12.41 3.89
CA GLN A 263 -11.41 11.42 3.53
C GLN A 263 -11.89 10.64 4.76
N PHE A 264 -10.99 10.13 5.60
CA PHE A 264 -11.37 9.28 6.72
C PHE A 264 -11.90 10.08 7.92
N ASN A 265 -11.30 11.21 8.28
CA ASN A 265 -11.77 11.99 9.44
C ASN A 265 -12.86 12.99 9.04
N ASN A 266 -12.62 13.82 8.04
CA ASN A 266 -13.50 14.96 7.75
C ASN A 266 -14.75 14.58 6.96
N VAL A 267 -14.66 13.55 6.11
CA VAL A 267 -15.81 13.03 5.37
C VAL A 267 -16.42 11.86 6.13
N ASN A 268 -15.70 10.76 6.33
CA ASN A 268 -16.30 9.58 6.96
C ASN A 268 -16.58 9.80 8.45
N GLY A 269 -15.61 10.33 9.20
CA GLY A 269 -15.69 10.52 10.65
C GLY A 269 -16.74 11.52 11.11
N VAL A 270 -16.87 12.65 10.40
CA VAL A 270 -17.78 13.76 10.75
C VAL A 270 -19.20 13.53 10.24
N LEU A 271 -19.37 13.12 8.97
CA LEU A 271 -20.70 13.07 8.35
C LEU A 271 -21.53 11.86 8.77
N PHE A 272 -20.90 10.76 9.15
CA PHE A 272 -21.60 9.47 9.31
C PHE A 272 -21.48 8.88 10.70
N ASN A 273 -22.48 8.10 11.10
CA ASN A 273 -22.45 7.36 12.35
C ASN A 273 -21.58 6.09 12.26
N VAL A 274 -21.23 5.49 13.40
CA VAL A 274 -20.30 4.33 13.50
C VAL A 274 -20.64 3.20 12.52
N ARG A 275 -21.92 2.82 12.42
CA ARG A 275 -22.34 1.74 11.52
C ARG A 275 -22.16 2.13 10.05
N THR A 276 -22.57 3.33 9.69
CA THR A 276 -22.45 3.83 8.31
C THR A 276 -20.99 4.04 7.91
N ARG A 277 -20.13 4.46 8.84
CA ARG A 277 -18.68 4.53 8.63
C ARG A 277 -18.07 3.18 8.30
N GLY A 278 -18.51 2.12 9.00
CA GLY A 278 -18.13 0.74 8.70
C GLY A 278 -18.55 0.33 7.28
N LEU A 279 -19.81 0.59 6.90
CA LEU A 279 -20.33 0.30 5.56
C LEU A 279 -19.58 1.08 4.47
N ASN A 280 -19.40 2.38 4.64
CA ASN A 280 -18.65 3.25 3.75
C ASN A 280 -17.23 2.74 3.53
N ASN A 281 -16.58 2.25 4.59
CA ASN A 281 -15.25 1.68 4.51
C ASN A 281 -15.20 0.43 3.61
N VAL A 282 -16.19 -0.48 3.71
CA VAL A 282 -16.31 -1.65 2.83
C VAL A 282 -16.35 -1.23 1.36
N PHE A 283 -17.19 -0.23 1.05
CA PHE A 283 -17.35 0.26 -0.32
C PHE A 283 -16.16 1.08 -0.80
N TYR A 284 -15.45 1.79 0.07
CA TYR A 284 -14.21 2.49 -0.24
C TYR A 284 -13.13 1.52 -0.73
N TRP A 285 -12.86 0.46 0.03
CA TRP A 285 -11.87 -0.55 -0.36
C TRP A 285 -12.31 -1.37 -1.58
N ALA A 286 -13.62 -1.60 -1.74
CA ALA A 286 -14.17 -2.22 -2.95
C ALA A 286 -13.98 -1.33 -4.19
N ALA A 287 -14.26 -0.03 -4.07
CA ALA A 287 -14.01 0.95 -5.13
C ALA A 287 -12.53 1.02 -5.50
N GLN A 288 -11.64 0.89 -4.50
CA GLN A 288 -10.20 0.90 -4.74
C GLN A 288 -9.76 -0.25 -5.65
N MET A 289 -10.31 -1.46 -5.45
CA MET A 289 -10.05 -2.59 -6.34
C MET A 289 -10.53 -2.30 -7.77
N ILE A 290 -11.74 -1.77 -7.94
CA ILE A 290 -12.29 -1.42 -9.26
C ILE A 290 -11.44 -0.34 -9.96
N GLY A 291 -11.07 0.72 -9.23
CA GLY A 291 -10.28 1.83 -9.75
C GLY A 291 -8.90 1.40 -10.23
N SER A 292 -8.22 0.52 -9.47
CA SER A 292 -6.90 -0.01 -9.84
C SER A 292 -6.94 -0.85 -11.13
N VAL A 293 -7.95 -1.70 -11.29
CA VAL A 293 -8.15 -2.51 -12.51
C VAL A 293 -8.48 -1.62 -13.70
N PHE A 294 -9.35 -0.62 -13.50
CA PHE A 294 -9.75 0.31 -14.56
C PHE A 294 -8.56 1.11 -15.10
N ILE A 295 -7.80 1.78 -14.22
CA ILE A 295 -6.66 2.58 -14.68
C ILE A 295 -5.53 1.70 -15.23
N GLY A 296 -5.32 0.52 -14.64
CA GLY A 296 -4.33 -0.44 -15.14
C GLY A 296 -4.65 -0.84 -16.57
N TYR A 297 -5.91 -1.16 -16.87
CA TYR A 297 -6.34 -1.48 -18.23
C TYR A 297 -6.12 -0.30 -19.20
N VAL A 298 -6.47 0.93 -18.78
CA VAL A 298 -6.27 2.14 -19.59
C VAL A 298 -4.78 2.36 -19.88
N MET A 299 -3.90 2.24 -18.89
CA MET A 299 -2.47 2.53 -19.06
C MET A 299 -1.71 1.41 -19.76
N ASP A 300 -2.19 0.17 -19.71
CA ASP A 300 -1.51 -0.95 -20.35
C ASP A 300 -1.98 -1.21 -21.79
N PHE A 301 -3.26 -0.99 -22.12
CA PHE A 301 -3.83 -1.43 -23.41
C PHE A 301 -4.35 -0.32 -24.34
N SER A 302 -4.38 0.95 -23.92
CA SER A 302 -5.06 1.98 -24.73
C SER A 302 -4.37 2.36 -26.06
N PHE A 303 -3.03 2.32 -26.13
CA PHE A 303 -2.29 2.78 -27.31
C PHE A 303 -1.06 1.91 -27.58
N LYS A 304 -0.43 2.04 -28.76
CA LYS A 304 0.84 1.35 -29.04
C LYS A 304 2.05 2.03 -28.40
N SER A 305 2.13 3.36 -28.40
CA SER A 305 3.21 4.11 -27.73
C SER A 305 3.04 4.10 -26.21
N ARG A 306 4.13 3.87 -25.48
CA ARG A 306 4.16 3.90 -24.01
C ARG A 306 3.92 5.33 -23.51
N ARG A 307 4.49 6.34 -24.18
CA ARG A 307 4.25 7.76 -23.86
C ARG A 307 2.78 8.15 -23.98
N ALA A 308 2.12 7.75 -25.07
CA ALA A 308 0.70 8.06 -25.30
C ALA A 308 -0.21 7.43 -24.23
N ARG A 309 0.07 6.19 -23.80
CA ARG A 309 -0.64 5.53 -22.70
C ARG A 309 -0.50 6.28 -21.38
N GLY A 310 0.72 6.69 -21.04
CA GLY A 310 0.99 7.46 -19.82
C GLY A 310 0.26 8.80 -19.79
N LEU A 311 0.26 9.54 -20.90
CA LEU A 311 -0.45 10.80 -21.03
C LEU A 311 -1.97 10.64 -20.94
N LEU A 312 -2.53 9.62 -21.58
CA LEU A 312 -3.95 9.30 -21.45
C LEU A 312 -4.31 8.97 -20.00
N GLY A 313 -3.51 8.13 -19.34
CA GLY A 313 -3.70 7.78 -17.93
C GLY A 313 -3.74 9.02 -17.04
N VAL A 314 -2.73 9.90 -17.17
CA VAL A 314 -2.69 11.19 -16.45
C VAL A 314 -3.91 12.05 -16.74
N GLY A 315 -4.34 12.15 -18.01
CA GLY A 315 -5.52 12.90 -18.40
C GLY A 315 -6.82 12.36 -17.79
N VAL A 316 -7.01 11.03 -17.82
CA VAL A 316 -8.19 10.37 -17.22
C VAL A 316 -8.22 10.61 -15.72
N VAL A 317 -7.12 10.37 -15.00
CA VAL A 317 -7.05 10.61 -13.55
C VAL A 317 -7.26 12.10 -13.22
N ALA A 318 -6.76 13.02 -14.05
CA ALA A 318 -6.97 14.45 -13.86
C ALA A 318 -8.44 14.86 -13.99
N VAL A 319 -9.16 14.33 -14.98
CA VAL A 319 -10.59 14.60 -15.19
C VAL A 319 -11.42 14.04 -14.04
N PHE A 320 -11.24 12.75 -13.72
CA PHE A 320 -11.96 12.12 -12.60
C PHE A 320 -11.61 12.80 -11.27
N GLY A 321 -10.33 13.06 -11.03
CA GLY A 321 -9.86 13.73 -9.83
C GLY A 321 -10.48 15.11 -9.64
N THR A 322 -10.50 15.93 -10.69
CA THR A 322 -11.09 17.27 -10.63
C THR A 322 -12.61 17.20 -10.42
N ALA A 323 -13.31 16.27 -11.07
CA ALA A 323 -14.75 16.08 -10.88
C ALA A 323 -15.10 15.64 -9.44
N ILE A 324 -14.33 14.69 -8.89
CA ILE A 324 -14.56 14.15 -7.55
C ILE A 324 -14.24 15.18 -6.47
N TRP A 325 -13.13 15.92 -6.59
CA TRP A 325 -12.84 17.03 -5.67
C TRP A 325 -13.81 18.19 -5.82
N GLY A 326 -14.33 18.46 -7.02
CA GLY A 326 -15.41 19.43 -7.24
C GLY A 326 -16.71 19.02 -6.53
N GLY A 327 -17.09 17.75 -6.60
CA GLY A 327 -18.20 17.20 -5.81
C GLY A 327 -17.93 17.26 -4.29
N GLY A 328 -16.67 17.04 -3.89
CA GLY A 328 -16.19 17.23 -2.54
C GLY A 328 -16.37 18.66 -2.04
N LEU A 329 -15.99 19.65 -2.85
CA LEU A 329 -16.14 21.07 -2.52
C LEU A 329 -17.62 21.43 -2.37
N ALA A 330 -18.46 21.00 -3.31
CA ALA A 330 -19.90 21.26 -3.24
C ALA A 330 -20.50 20.76 -1.91
N LYS A 331 -20.13 19.55 -1.48
CA LYS A 331 -20.59 19.00 -0.20
C LYS A 331 -19.93 19.67 1.02
N GLN A 332 -18.65 20.01 0.93
CA GLN A 332 -17.89 20.64 2.01
C GLN A 332 -18.36 22.08 2.30
N LEU A 333 -18.98 22.76 1.33
CA LEU A 333 -19.60 24.07 1.55
C LEU A 333 -20.85 24.00 2.44
N ASP A 334 -21.49 22.83 2.54
CA ASP A 334 -22.69 22.64 3.36
C ASP A 334 -22.38 22.53 4.87
N TYR A 335 -21.12 22.31 5.27
CA TYR A 335 -20.76 22.12 6.67
C TYR A 335 -19.38 22.69 7.02
N THR A 336 -19.21 23.13 8.27
CA THR A 336 -17.94 23.67 8.74
C THR A 336 -17.49 23.00 10.03
N ARG A 337 -16.22 23.20 10.42
CA ARG A 337 -15.67 22.64 11.66
C ARG A 337 -16.35 23.17 12.92
N HIS A 338 -17.07 24.30 12.82
CA HIS A 338 -17.85 24.91 13.89
C HIS A 338 -19.34 24.58 13.85
N ASP A 339 -19.85 24.14 12.69
CA ASP A 339 -21.25 23.75 12.48
C ASP A 339 -21.28 22.34 11.89
N LEU A 340 -21.30 21.35 12.79
CA LEU A 340 -21.24 19.94 12.44
C LEU A 340 -22.66 19.43 12.13
N PRO A 341 -22.85 18.74 11.00
CA PRO A 341 -24.15 18.20 10.63
C PRO A 341 -24.53 17.04 11.56
N ILE A 342 -25.84 16.77 11.66
CA ILE A 342 -26.34 15.56 12.33
C ILE A 342 -25.77 14.35 11.58
N LYS A 343 -25.17 13.42 12.34
CA LYS A 343 -24.54 12.22 11.76
C LYS A 343 -25.57 11.40 10.99
N MET A 344 -25.32 11.24 9.69
CA MET A 344 -26.20 10.51 8.79
C MET A 344 -26.12 9.00 9.00
N ASP A 345 -27.25 8.37 8.79
CA ASP A 345 -27.41 6.93 8.85
C ASP A 345 -27.70 6.33 7.47
N PHE A 346 -27.14 5.16 7.16
CA PHE A 346 -27.43 4.45 5.91
C PHE A 346 -28.93 4.15 5.70
N LYS A 347 -29.76 4.18 6.76
CA LYS A 347 -31.22 3.99 6.67
C LYS A 347 -31.99 5.26 6.26
N GLU A 348 -31.34 6.42 6.24
CA GLU A 348 -31.96 7.71 5.90
C GLU A 348 -32.07 7.94 4.37
N GLY A 349 -31.79 6.91 3.56
CA GLY A 349 -32.22 6.75 2.18
C GLY A 349 -31.71 7.83 1.20
N PRO A 350 -32.51 8.84 0.82
CA PRO A 350 -32.12 9.82 -0.20
C PRO A 350 -30.92 10.69 0.21
N ASP A 351 -30.85 11.09 1.47
CA ASP A 351 -29.81 12.02 1.96
C ASP A 351 -28.44 11.34 2.10
N PHE A 352 -28.43 10.01 2.26
CA PHE A 352 -27.22 9.20 2.33
C PHE A 352 -26.59 8.94 0.95
N ALA A 353 -27.41 8.83 -0.11
CA ALA A 353 -26.96 8.37 -1.43
C ALA A 353 -25.89 9.29 -2.05
N GLY A 354 -26.05 10.62 -1.96
CA GLY A 354 -25.08 11.58 -2.49
C GLY A 354 -23.71 11.50 -1.81
N PRO A 355 -23.63 11.70 -0.48
CA PRO A 355 -22.39 11.55 0.28
C PRO A 355 -21.74 10.16 0.17
N PHE A 356 -22.54 9.10 0.05
CA PHE A 356 -22.06 7.74 -0.18
C PHE A 356 -21.36 7.59 -1.53
N VAL A 357 -21.98 8.06 -2.63
CA VAL A 357 -21.39 8.02 -3.97
C VAL A 357 -20.10 8.83 -4.02
N LEU A 358 -20.07 9.99 -3.36
CA LEU A 358 -18.86 10.79 -3.22
C LEU A 358 -17.74 10.01 -2.50
N TYR A 359 -18.07 9.34 -1.39
CA TYR A 359 -17.09 8.55 -0.64
C TYR A 359 -16.58 7.32 -1.41
N PHE A 360 -17.46 6.63 -2.13
CA PHE A 360 -17.09 5.57 -3.07
C PHE A 360 -16.14 6.11 -4.16
N SER A 361 -16.43 7.30 -4.68
CA SER A 361 -15.61 7.94 -5.72
C SER A 361 -14.23 8.33 -5.18
N TYR A 362 -14.10 8.72 -3.91
CA TYR A 362 -12.79 8.94 -3.29
C TYR A 362 -11.92 7.67 -3.29
N GLY A 363 -12.49 6.51 -2.95
CA GLY A 363 -11.77 5.23 -3.00
C GLY A 363 -11.34 4.82 -4.42
N LEU A 364 -12.20 5.11 -5.41
CA LEU A 364 -11.87 4.92 -6.82
C LEU A 364 -10.68 5.82 -7.24
N LEU A 365 -10.75 7.11 -6.89
CA LEU A 365 -9.71 8.09 -7.20
C LEU A 365 -8.36 7.73 -6.56
N ASP A 366 -8.38 7.32 -5.29
CA ASP A 366 -7.19 6.87 -4.56
C ASP A 366 -6.46 5.77 -5.34
N ALA A 367 -7.17 4.70 -5.71
CA ALA A 367 -6.60 3.62 -6.51
C ALA A 367 -6.06 4.10 -7.85
N MET A 368 -6.86 4.90 -8.57
CA MET A 368 -6.49 5.39 -9.88
C MET A 368 -5.19 6.21 -9.82
N PHE A 369 -5.09 7.09 -8.83
CA PHE A 369 -3.93 7.95 -8.62
C PHE A 369 -2.70 7.14 -8.22
N GLN A 370 -2.79 6.24 -7.23
CA GLN A 370 -1.66 5.44 -6.79
C GLN A 370 -1.16 4.49 -7.90
N SER A 371 -2.06 3.80 -8.59
CA SER A 371 -1.70 2.90 -9.70
C SER A 371 -1.05 3.66 -10.86
N MET A 372 -1.53 4.87 -11.18
CA MET A 372 -0.90 5.72 -12.19
C MET A 372 0.53 6.11 -11.81
N VAL A 373 0.76 6.54 -10.57
CA VAL A 373 2.12 6.92 -10.12
C VAL A 373 3.05 5.71 -10.15
N TYR A 374 2.59 4.53 -9.70
CA TYR A 374 3.38 3.30 -9.80
C TYR A 374 3.70 2.90 -11.25
N TRP A 375 2.76 3.08 -12.17
CA TRP A 375 2.99 2.85 -13.58
C TRP A 375 4.06 3.80 -14.13
N VAL A 376 4.01 5.09 -13.77
CA VAL A 376 5.04 6.06 -14.16
C VAL A 376 6.40 5.67 -13.61
N ILE A 377 6.50 5.24 -12.34
CA ILE A 377 7.75 4.72 -11.75
C ILE A 377 8.28 3.53 -12.55
N GLY A 378 7.40 2.58 -12.90
CA GLY A 378 7.72 1.42 -13.73
C GLY A 378 8.18 1.78 -15.14
N ALA A 379 7.67 2.87 -15.71
CA ALA A 379 8.05 3.33 -17.04
C ALA A 379 9.39 4.09 -17.09
N LEU A 380 9.95 4.49 -15.94
CA LEU A 380 11.19 5.27 -15.85
C LEU A 380 12.46 4.41 -15.74
N ALA A 381 12.34 3.15 -15.29
CA ALA A 381 13.47 2.26 -15.06
C ALA A 381 13.11 0.81 -15.38
N ASP A 382 13.91 0.17 -16.24
CA ASP A 382 13.80 -1.26 -16.55
C ASP A 382 14.60 -2.14 -15.58
N ASP A 383 15.56 -1.54 -14.85
CA ASP A 383 16.39 -2.21 -13.85
C ASP A 383 15.65 -2.33 -12.51
N SER A 384 15.60 -3.55 -11.96
CA SER A 384 14.88 -3.84 -10.72
C SER A 384 15.45 -3.15 -9.47
N GLU A 385 16.75 -2.87 -9.43
CA GLU A 385 17.40 -2.20 -8.31
C GLU A 385 17.07 -0.71 -8.32
N VAL A 386 17.12 -0.08 -9.49
CA VAL A 386 16.69 1.32 -9.68
C VAL A 386 15.21 1.49 -9.38
N LEU A 387 14.36 0.57 -9.87
CA LEU A 387 12.92 0.59 -9.62
C LEU A 387 12.59 0.46 -8.13
N SER A 388 13.32 -0.40 -7.40
CA SER A 388 13.21 -0.53 -5.95
C SER A 388 13.54 0.79 -5.24
N ARG A 389 14.61 1.48 -5.65
CA ARG A 389 14.99 2.79 -5.09
C ARG A 389 13.96 3.88 -5.38
N TYR A 390 13.41 3.92 -6.60
CA TYR A 390 12.35 4.86 -6.98
C TYR A 390 11.07 4.62 -6.17
N SER A 391 10.67 3.36 -5.99
CA SER A 391 9.54 2.98 -5.13
C SER A 391 9.79 3.36 -3.67
N GLY A 392 11.01 3.15 -3.16
CA GLY A 392 11.42 3.56 -1.82
C GLY A 392 11.33 5.07 -1.61
N PHE A 393 11.81 5.86 -2.57
CA PHE A 393 11.67 7.32 -2.57
C PHE A 393 10.19 7.74 -2.55
N TYR A 394 9.37 7.16 -3.43
CA TYR A 394 7.92 7.42 -3.47
C TYR A 394 7.27 7.16 -2.12
N LYS A 395 7.51 5.99 -1.51
CA LYS A 395 6.97 5.63 -0.19
C LYS A 395 7.48 6.53 0.93
N GLY A 396 8.74 6.94 0.89
CA GLY A 396 9.32 7.85 1.88
C GLY A 396 8.66 9.23 1.84
N VAL A 397 8.57 9.85 0.66
CA VAL A 397 7.92 11.15 0.47
C VAL A 397 6.41 11.06 0.76
N GLN A 398 5.75 9.99 0.34
CA GLN A 398 4.35 9.68 0.66
C GLN A 398 4.12 9.64 2.17
N SER A 399 5.01 8.99 2.92
CA SER A 399 4.90 8.89 4.38
C SER A 399 5.13 10.24 5.07
N ALA A 400 6.10 11.02 4.61
CA ALA A 400 6.32 12.38 5.10
C ALA A 400 5.08 13.27 4.88
N GLY A 401 4.48 13.20 3.68
CA GLY A 401 3.23 13.91 3.38
C GLY A 401 2.07 13.49 4.27
N ALA A 402 1.91 12.19 4.50
CA ALA A 402 0.88 11.67 5.40
C ALA A 402 1.06 12.20 6.84
N ALA A 403 2.29 12.18 7.38
CA ALA A 403 2.58 12.69 8.72
C ALA A 403 2.17 14.17 8.88
N VAL A 404 2.44 14.99 7.86
CA VAL A 404 2.01 16.41 7.86
C VAL A 404 0.48 16.52 7.78
N ALA A 405 -0.17 15.72 6.94
CA ALA A 405 -1.62 15.74 6.76
C ALA A 405 -2.39 15.44 8.06
N TRP A 406 -1.95 14.41 8.80
CA TRP A 406 -2.55 14.07 10.10
C TRP A 406 -2.35 15.16 11.14
N GLN A 407 -1.20 15.84 11.11
CA GLN A 407 -0.91 16.94 12.03
C GLN A 407 -1.73 18.20 11.72
N ILE A 408 -1.97 18.49 10.43
CA ILE A 408 -2.86 19.58 10.01
C ILE A 408 -4.27 19.37 10.57
N ASP A 409 -4.79 18.16 10.48
CA ASP A 409 -6.10 17.84 11.06
C ASP A 409 -6.08 17.92 12.61
N SER A 410 -5.00 17.48 13.26
CA SER A 410 -4.80 17.61 14.72
C SER A 410 -4.81 19.08 15.21
N HIS A 411 -4.28 20.01 14.40
CA HIS A 411 -4.30 21.45 14.70
C HIS A 411 -5.62 22.15 14.39
N ASN A 412 -6.66 21.40 14.05
CA ASN A 412 -8.00 21.90 13.77
C ASN A 412 -8.09 22.91 12.61
N VAL A 413 -7.29 22.72 11.56
CA VAL A 413 -7.36 23.56 10.35
C VAL A 413 -8.76 23.44 9.71
N PRO A 414 -9.34 24.51 9.14
CA PRO A 414 -10.64 24.42 8.50
C PRO A 414 -10.68 23.34 7.41
N PHE A 415 -11.74 22.53 7.38
CA PHE A 415 -11.90 21.43 6.42
C PHE A 415 -11.77 21.88 4.96
N LEU A 416 -12.24 23.10 4.65
CA LEU A 416 -12.11 23.70 3.33
C LEU A 416 -10.63 23.89 2.94
N ASN A 417 -9.77 24.30 3.87
CA ASN A 417 -8.34 24.47 3.61
C ASN A 417 -7.67 23.12 3.37
N GLU A 418 -8.05 22.10 4.14
CA GLU A 418 -7.55 20.73 3.92
C GLU A 418 -7.97 20.18 2.55
N LEU A 419 -9.21 20.43 2.11
CA LEU A 419 -9.67 20.09 0.76
C LEU A 419 -8.87 20.84 -0.31
N ILE A 420 -8.71 22.17 -0.16
CA ILE A 420 -8.00 23.00 -1.14
C ILE A 420 -6.54 22.56 -1.27
N ILE A 421 -5.86 22.25 -0.16
CA ILE A 421 -4.47 21.76 -0.20
C ILE A 421 -4.40 20.44 -0.96
N ASN A 422 -5.30 19.49 -0.67
CA ASN A 422 -5.37 18.21 -1.36
C ASN A 422 -5.61 18.38 -2.87
N TRP A 423 -6.60 19.20 -3.23
CA TRP A 423 -6.96 19.44 -4.62
C TRP A 423 -5.81 20.14 -5.35
N ALA A 424 -5.21 21.18 -4.78
CA ALA A 424 -4.10 21.91 -5.37
C ALA A 424 -2.87 21.01 -5.58
N LEU A 425 -2.48 20.22 -4.57
CA LEU A 425 -1.34 19.29 -4.69
C LEU A 425 -1.57 18.26 -5.79
N MET A 426 -2.77 17.69 -5.87
CA MET A 426 -3.09 16.71 -6.90
C MET A 426 -3.16 17.36 -8.29
N THR A 427 -3.76 18.54 -8.43
CA THR A 427 -3.82 19.28 -9.69
C THR A 427 -2.43 19.69 -10.20
N VAL A 428 -1.53 20.11 -9.31
CA VAL A 428 -0.13 20.41 -9.67
C VAL A 428 0.64 19.15 -10.06
N SER A 429 0.31 17.99 -9.48
CA SER A 429 0.99 16.74 -9.80
C SER A 429 0.76 16.28 -11.25
N PHE A 430 -0.43 16.52 -11.82
CA PHE A 430 -0.77 16.08 -13.18
C PHE A 430 0.14 16.66 -14.29
N PRO A 431 0.31 17.99 -14.42
CA PRO A 431 1.19 18.53 -15.45
C PRO A 431 2.66 18.12 -15.24
N LEU A 432 3.10 17.97 -13.98
CA LEU A 432 4.47 17.53 -13.69
C LEU A 432 4.70 16.07 -14.10
N LEU A 433 3.74 15.19 -13.82
CA LEU A 433 3.76 13.81 -14.29
C LEU A 433 3.67 13.73 -15.81
N ALA A 434 2.86 14.57 -16.46
CA ALA A 434 2.79 14.62 -17.91
C ALA A 434 4.12 15.05 -18.54
N VAL A 435 4.78 16.08 -18.00
CA VAL A 435 6.12 16.51 -18.43
C VAL A 435 7.14 15.40 -18.23
N LEU A 436 7.06 14.69 -17.11
CA LEU A 436 7.94 13.55 -16.82
C LEU A 436 7.72 12.42 -17.83
N VAL A 437 6.47 12.07 -18.14
CA VAL A 437 6.14 11.06 -19.15
C VAL A 437 6.69 11.47 -20.52
N ILE A 438 6.52 12.71 -20.93
CA ILE A 438 7.02 13.20 -22.23
C ILE A 438 8.55 13.14 -22.30
N LYS A 439 9.25 13.57 -21.26
CA LYS A 439 10.70 13.74 -21.28
C LYS A 439 11.49 12.49 -20.94
N ALA A 440 10.96 11.62 -20.09
CA ALA A 440 11.73 10.52 -19.48
C ALA A 440 11.28 9.13 -19.92
N VAL A 441 10.00 8.94 -20.28
CA VAL A 441 9.54 7.64 -20.81
C VAL A 441 10.07 7.49 -22.24
N ARG A 442 10.66 6.34 -22.54
CA ARG A 442 11.09 5.97 -23.90
C ARG A 442 10.02 5.07 -24.51
N ASP A 443 9.78 5.22 -25.80
CA ASP A 443 8.91 4.27 -26.52
C ASP A 443 9.71 3.00 -26.83
N ASP A 444 9.03 1.85 -26.86
CA ASP A 444 9.68 0.55 -27.07
C ASP A 444 10.43 0.49 -28.43
N ASP A 445 9.98 1.26 -29.43
CA ASP A 445 10.60 1.39 -30.75
C ASP A 445 12.00 2.08 -30.67
N ASP A 446 12.23 2.98 -29.71
CA ASP A 446 13.53 3.65 -29.51
C ASP A 446 14.59 2.69 -28.93
N VAL A 447 14.14 1.61 -28.26
CA VAL A 447 15.02 0.59 -27.66
C VAL A 447 15.41 -0.46 -28.69
N GLU A 448 14.49 -0.87 -29.57
CA GLU A 448 14.79 -1.77 -30.70
C GLU A 448 15.68 -1.12 -31.77
N GLY A 449 15.58 0.20 -32.00
CA GLY A 449 16.46 0.92 -32.91
C GLY A 449 17.93 0.86 -32.48
N LYS A 450 18.20 1.01 -31.17
CA LYS A 450 19.56 0.97 -30.63
C LYS A 450 20.15 -0.43 -30.50
N SER A 451 19.34 -1.46 -30.27
CA SER A 451 19.82 -2.85 -30.26
C SER A 451 20.17 -3.34 -31.67
N LYS A 452 19.54 -2.78 -32.71
CA LYS A 452 19.90 -3.03 -34.12
C LYS A 452 21.13 -2.24 -34.59
N GLU A 453 21.37 -1.04 -34.06
CA GLU A 453 22.56 -0.23 -34.40
C GLU A 453 23.85 -0.59 -33.61
N GLY A 454 23.74 -1.38 -32.52
CA GLY A 454 24.89 -1.80 -31.70
C GLY A 454 25.77 -2.92 -32.28
N GLY A 455 25.52 -3.34 -33.53
CA GLY A 455 26.16 -4.48 -34.18
C GLY A 455 27.40 -4.14 -35.02
N THR A 456 28.30 -3.27 -34.57
CA THR A 456 29.67 -3.19 -35.13
C THR A 456 30.60 -2.52 -34.11
N ILE A 457 31.43 -3.33 -33.45
CA ILE A 457 32.58 -2.86 -32.69
C ILE A 457 33.76 -2.77 -33.68
N PRO A 458 34.32 -1.59 -33.99
CA PRO A 458 35.65 -1.51 -34.57
C PRO A 458 36.65 -1.71 -33.42
N GLY A 459 37.47 -2.75 -33.52
CA GLY A 459 38.52 -3.05 -32.57
C GLY A 459 39.52 -1.90 -32.41
N ILE A 460 40.03 -1.74 -31.19
CA ILE A 460 41.21 -0.92 -30.92
C ILE A 460 42.11 -1.74 -30.01
N HIS A 461 43.34 -1.94 -30.51
CA HIS A 461 44.52 -2.47 -29.84
C HIS A 461 44.97 -1.63 -28.65
#